data_AF-A0A816JT33-F1
#
_entry.id   AF-A0A816JT33-F1
#
_cell.length_a   1.000
_cell.length_b   1.000
_cell.length_c   1.000
_cell.angle_alpha   90.00
_cell.angle_beta   90.00
_cell.angle_gamma   90.00
#
_symmetry.space_group_name_H-M   'P 1'
#
loop_
_entity.id
_entity.type
_entity.pdbx_description
1 polymer ?
#
loop_
_entity_poly.entity_id
_entity_poly.type
_entity_poly.pdbx_seq_one_letter_code
_entity_poly.pdbx_strand_id
1 'polypeptide(L)'
;MGNIFCCCCRIRDGGKKHKVPATTPPPYIEYQKPATIRNEVNLRKETLRLRPDPENPGQLLVSFSFDATVPGRFFFSFPLFLPRGLFVLFESFWFVLLVGRNRITLVFFAEEDSQFNLTATKGDTLPLITFDFEKGGLGHKYVQPSGTGVDLSLFEDSELFKEEVGTCTYPLAVKMEAAAPEEGKSRNAQITQVTFVKEKGEVKIRVVKQLLWVNGARYELQDIYGTDQGKECVVCLSEARDTIVLPCRHMCMCSGCAKALRFQKNECPVCRQPAERLVELEGNGYSNEDKHI
;
A
#
# COMPACT_ATOMS: atom_id res chain seq x y z
N MET A 1 11.24 10.09 6.73
CA MET A 1 9.95 9.94 7.40
C MET A 1 9.31 8.65 6.90
N GLY A 2 9.45 7.56 7.66
CA GLY A 2 8.80 6.30 7.33
C GLY A 2 7.38 6.31 7.88
N ASN A 3 6.39 6.08 7.03
CA ASN A 3 5.02 5.87 7.49
C ASN A 3 4.99 4.55 8.27
N ILE A 4 4.68 4.61 9.57
CA ILE A 4 4.52 3.43 10.42
C ILE A 4 3.16 2.81 10.09
N PHE A 5 3.17 1.71 9.35
CA PHE A 5 1.97 0.97 8.99
C PHE A 5 1.83 -0.28 9.87
N CYS A 6 0.64 -0.50 10.44
CA CYS A 6 0.33 -1.71 11.18
C CYS A 6 0.04 -2.86 10.20
N CYS A 7 1.08 -3.63 9.83
CA CYS A 7 0.93 -4.82 8.99
C CYS A 7 0.48 -6.02 9.84
N CYS A 8 -0.79 -6.03 10.25
CA CYS A 8 -1.27 -6.93 11.30
C CYS A 8 -1.95 -8.23 10.87
N CYS A 9 -2.01 -8.57 9.59
CA CYS A 9 -2.56 -9.86 9.16
C CYS A 9 -1.80 -10.42 7.95
N ARG A 10 -1.03 -11.48 8.18
CA ARG A 10 -0.67 -12.43 7.14
C ARG A 10 -1.95 -13.17 6.78
N ILE A 11 -2.50 -12.94 5.59
CA ILE A 11 -3.67 -13.69 5.12
C ILE A 11 -3.21 -15.14 4.92
N ARG A 12 -3.67 -16.06 5.78
CA ARG A 12 -3.52 -17.51 5.57
C ARG A 12 -4.75 -18.01 4.81
N ASP A 13 -4.52 -18.71 3.71
CA ASP A 13 -5.58 -19.38 2.95
C ASP A 13 -6.29 -20.45 3.80
N GLY A 14 -7.62 -20.37 3.81
CA GLY A 14 -8.63 -21.43 3.96
C GLY A 14 -8.46 -22.57 4.97
N GLY A 15 -9.45 -22.72 5.87
CA GLY A 15 -9.86 -24.07 6.32
C GLY A 15 -10.53 -24.22 7.69
N LYS A 16 -11.84 -24.54 7.64
CA LYS A 16 -12.67 -25.32 8.60
C LYS A 16 -13.15 -24.65 9.91
N LYS A 17 -14.47 -24.51 10.01
CA LYS A 17 -15.23 -24.19 11.23
C LYS A 17 -15.29 -25.43 12.13
N HIS A 18 -14.71 -25.36 13.33
CA HIS A 18 -14.99 -26.31 14.41
C HIS A 18 -15.91 -25.66 15.46
N LYS A 19 -16.98 -26.38 15.84
CA LYS A 19 -17.82 -26.07 17.01
C LYS A 19 -16.98 -26.23 18.29
N VAL A 20 -17.06 -25.28 19.22
CA VAL A 20 -16.42 -25.34 20.54
C VAL A 20 -17.51 -25.45 21.62
N PRO A 21 -17.46 -26.42 22.55
CA PRO A 21 -18.32 -26.44 23.73
C PRO A 21 -17.76 -25.53 24.84
N ALA A 22 -18.65 -25.03 25.68
CA ALA A 22 -18.39 -24.02 26.70
C ALA A 22 -17.51 -24.52 27.87
N THR A 23 -16.38 -23.84 28.08
CA THR A 23 -15.91 -23.17 29.31
C THR A 23 -14.45 -22.79 29.06
N THR A 24 -14.19 -21.56 28.62
CA THR A 24 -12.82 -21.06 28.42
C THR A 24 -12.55 -19.87 29.36
N PRO A 25 -11.36 -19.77 29.97
CA PRO A 25 -10.90 -18.54 30.62
C PRO A 25 -10.98 -17.36 29.63
N PRO A 26 -11.03 -16.09 30.11
CA PRO A 26 -11.12 -14.93 29.22
C PRO A 26 -10.11 -15.08 28.07
N PRO A 27 -10.53 -14.86 26.82
CA PRO A 27 -9.70 -15.14 25.65
C PRO A 27 -8.36 -14.43 25.82
N TYR A 28 -7.28 -15.21 25.80
CA TYR A 28 -5.93 -14.70 25.90
C TYR A 28 -5.70 -13.73 24.74
N ILE A 29 -5.63 -12.43 25.06
CA ILE A 29 -5.35 -11.39 24.07
C ILE A 29 -3.89 -11.54 23.66
N GLU A 30 -3.69 -12.12 22.49
CA GLU A 30 -2.38 -12.32 21.90
C GLU A 30 -1.68 -10.97 21.70
N TYR A 31 -0.48 -10.86 22.27
CA TYR A 31 0.37 -9.70 22.11
C TYR A 31 1.21 -9.91 20.86
N GLN A 32 0.97 -9.10 19.83
CA GLN A 32 1.75 -9.16 18.61
C GLN A 32 2.59 -7.91 18.51
N LYS A 33 3.92 -8.10 18.43
CA LYS A 33 4.82 -7.04 18.00
C LYS A 33 4.60 -6.84 16.49
N PRO A 34 4.31 -5.60 16.03
CA PRO A 34 4.18 -5.30 14.62
C PRO A 34 5.55 -5.44 13.98
N ALA A 35 5.60 -6.14 12.85
CA ALA A 35 6.76 -6.06 11.99
C ALA A 35 6.78 -4.67 11.34
N THR A 36 7.83 -3.88 11.59
CA THR A 36 8.06 -2.66 10.82
C THR A 36 8.41 -3.05 9.39
N ILE A 37 7.45 -2.90 8.47
CA ILE A 37 7.65 -3.27 7.07
C ILE A 37 8.19 -2.08 6.31
N ARG A 38 9.46 -2.19 5.88
CA ARG A 38 10.08 -1.21 4.98
C ARG A 38 9.69 -1.56 3.55
N ASN A 39 8.70 -0.87 3.01
CA ASN A 39 8.34 -0.97 1.61
C ASN A 39 9.17 0.03 0.78
N GLU A 40 9.64 -0.42 -0.39
CA GLU A 40 10.57 0.33 -1.22
C GLU A 40 9.90 1.36 -2.14
N VAL A 41 8.59 1.22 -2.37
CA VAL A 41 7.79 2.11 -3.21
C VAL A 41 6.45 2.42 -2.55
N ASN A 42 6.24 3.65 -2.09
CA ASN A 42 5.07 4.03 -1.30
C ASN A 42 4.27 5.13 -1.99
N LEU A 43 3.06 4.80 -2.45
CA LEU A 43 2.07 5.77 -2.91
C LEU A 43 1.46 6.53 -1.72
N ARG A 44 1.48 7.85 -1.79
CA ARG A 44 0.86 8.75 -0.80
C ARG A 44 -0.62 8.91 -1.10
N LYS A 45 -1.46 8.10 -0.45
CA LYS A 45 -2.90 7.97 -0.75
C LYS A 45 -3.64 9.31 -0.75
N GLU A 46 -3.26 10.23 0.14
CA GLU A 46 -3.86 11.54 0.29
C GLU A 46 -3.60 12.47 -0.90
N THR A 47 -2.60 12.17 -1.73
CA THR A 47 -2.21 12.96 -2.91
C THR A 47 -2.82 12.44 -4.21
N LEU A 48 -3.47 11.28 -4.20
CA LEU A 48 -4.07 10.66 -5.38
C LEU A 48 -5.30 11.44 -5.86
N ARG A 49 -5.30 11.89 -7.12
CA ARG A 49 -6.32 12.77 -7.71
C ARG A 49 -6.55 12.45 -9.18
N LEU A 50 -7.79 12.69 -9.64
CA LEU A 50 -8.12 12.81 -11.06
C LEU A 50 -7.91 14.26 -11.51
N ARG A 51 -7.38 14.42 -12.71
CA ARG A 51 -7.14 15.72 -13.37
C ARG A 51 -7.74 15.67 -14.78
N PRO A 52 -8.37 16.72 -15.28
CA PRO A 52 -8.70 16.81 -16.71
C PRO A 52 -7.45 16.71 -17.57
N ASP A 53 -7.52 15.97 -18.66
CA ASP A 53 -6.48 15.96 -19.68
C ASP A 53 -6.51 17.29 -20.47
N PRO A 54 -5.41 18.07 -20.50
CA PRO A 54 -5.39 19.34 -21.22
C PRO A 54 -5.47 19.20 -22.75
N GLU A 55 -5.05 18.07 -23.31
CA GLU A 55 -5.05 17.85 -24.77
C GLU A 55 -6.28 17.06 -25.24
N ASN A 56 -6.93 16.30 -24.34
CA ASN A 56 -8.07 15.45 -24.65
C ASN A 56 -9.29 15.80 -23.78
N PRO A 57 -10.17 16.72 -24.23
CA PRO A 57 -11.36 17.10 -23.48
C PRO A 57 -12.25 15.89 -23.16
N GLY A 58 -12.66 15.75 -21.89
CA GLY A 58 -13.48 14.62 -21.41
C GLY A 58 -12.68 13.46 -20.81
N GLN A 59 -11.38 13.36 -21.09
CA GLN A 59 -10.52 12.37 -20.45
C GLN A 59 -10.00 12.88 -19.10
N LEU A 60 -9.86 11.95 -18.16
CA LEU A 60 -9.29 12.17 -16.83
C LEU A 60 -7.98 11.39 -16.68
N LEU A 61 -6.95 12.10 -16.21
CA LEU A 61 -5.62 11.61 -15.90
C LEU A 61 -5.47 11.37 -14.40
N VAL A 62 -4.81 10.27 -14.04
CA VAL A 62 -4.44 9.95 -12.66
C VAL A 62 -3.14 10.67 -12.29
N SER A 63 -3.12 11.32 -11.13
CA SER A 63 -1.92 11.96 -10.58
C SER A 63 -1.77 11.66 -9.09
N PHE A 64 -0.53 11.48 -8.63
CA PHE A 64 -0.21 11.25 -7.21
C PHE A 64 1.26 11.53 -6.92
N SER A 65 1.58 11.62 -5.63
CA SER A 65 2.95 11.62 -5.13
C SER A 65 3.31 10.25 -4.56
N PHE A 66 4.58 9.89 -4.66
CA PHE A 66 5.10 8.64 -4.11
C PHE A 66 6.54 8.80 -3.61
N ASP A 67 6.95 7.87 -2.77
CA ASP A 67 8.31 7.74 -2.26
C ASP A 67 8.92 6.45 -2.80
N ALA A 68 10.15 6.49 -3.29
CA ALA A 68 10.87 5.31 -3.77
C ALA A 68 12.26 5.27 -3.15
N THR A 69 12.54 4.28 -2.30
CA THR A 69 13.85 4.19 -1.62
C THR A 69 14.94 3.60 -2.52
N VAL A 70 14.56 2.84 -3.54
CA VAL A 70 15.49 2.21 -4.49
C VAL A 70 15.47 2.98 -5.81
N PRO A 71 16.63 3.47 -6.31
CA PRO A 71 16.72 4.02 -7.66
C PRO A 71 16.59 2.88 -8.69
N GLY A 72 15.73 3.09 -9.70
CA GLY A 72 15.65 2.20 -10.86
C GLY A 72 16.94 2.32 -11.67
N ARG A 73 17.49 1.18 -12.10
CA ARG A 73 18.71 1.14 -12.92
C ARG A 73 18.34 0.83 -14.38
N PHE A 74 18.78 1.70 -15.30
CA PHE A 74 18.75 1.44 -16.73
C PHE A 74 20.20 1.29 -17.20
N PHE A 75 20.53 0.17 -17.84
CA PHE A 75 21.72 0.10 -18.67
C PHE A 75 21.32 0.38 -20.11
N PHE A 76 21.85 1.47 -20.66
CA PHE A 76 21.85 1.68 -22.11
C PHE A 76 22.80 0.65 -22.70
N SER A 77 22.27 -0.29 -23.49
CA SER A 77 23.11 -1.15 -24.33
C SER A 77 23.71 -0.27 -25.42
N PHE A 78 24.86 0.35 -25.16
CA PHE A 78 25.67 0.90 -26.25
C PHE A 78 26.27 -0.30 -26.98
N PRO A 79 25.97 -0.52 -28.28
CA PRO A 79 26.71 -1.51 -29.05
C PRO A 79 28.16 -1.05 -29.09
N LEU A 80 29.04 -1.78 -28.41
CA LEU A 80 30.47 -1.52 -28.45
C LEU A 80 30.91 -1.79 -29.89
N PHE A 81 31.08 -0.73 -30.68
CA PHE A 81 31.57 -0.81 -32.05
C PHE A 81 33.06 -1.16 -31.97
N LEU A 82 33.37 -2.45 -31.81
CA LEU A 82 34.72 -2.95 -31.91
C LEU A 82 35.21 -2.73 -33.35
N PRO A 83 36.38 -2.10 -33.56
CA PRO A 83 36.95 -1.96 -34.88
C PRO A 83 37.18 -3.36 -35.48
N ARG A 84 36.72 -3.52 -36.72
CA ARG A 84 36.76 -4.77 -37.51
C ARG A 84 38.14 -5.43 -37.41
N GLY A 85 38.23 -6.61 -36.79
CA GLY A 85 39.45 -7.40 -36.86
C GLY A 85 39.66 -8.50 -35.83
N LEU A 86 38.88 -8.59 -34.75
CA LEU A 86 39.08 -9.64 -33.75
C LEU A 86 37.78 -10.42 -33.51
N PHE A 87 37.64 -11.54 -34.24
CA PHE A 87 36.71 -12.61 -33.88
C PHE A 87 37.21 -13.23 -32.58
N VAL A 88 36.84 -12.64 -31.44
CA VAL A 88 36.87 -13.36 -30.17
C VAL A 88 35.47 -13.92 -29.99
N LEU A 89 35.37 -15.25 -29.92
CA LEU A 89 34.17 -15.94 -29.44
C LEU A 89 33.99 -15.58 -27.95
N PHE A 90 33.54 -14.35 -27.67
CA PHE A 90 33.17 -13.94 -26.33
C PHE A 90 31.67 -14.12 -26.20
N GLU A 91 31.32 -15.29 -25.64
CA GLU A 91 30.09 -15.60 -24.87
C GLU A 91 29.87 -14.57 -23.73
N SER A 92 29.85 -13.27 -24.02
CA SER A 92 29.76 -12.24 -22.97
C SER A 92 29.11 -10.93 -23.41
N PHE A 93 28.62 -10.81 -24.64
CA PHE A 93 27.91 -9.61 -25.10
C PHE A 93 26.37 -9.69 -25.00
N TRP A 94 25.84 -10.75 -24.39
CA TRP A 94 24.41 -10.86 -24.03
C TRP A 94 24.12 -10.59 -22.54
N PHE A 95 25.13 -10.29 -21.73
CA PHE A 95 24.99 -10.00 -20.29
C PHE A 95 24.49 -8.57 -20.02
N VAL A 96 23.46 -8.12 -20.74
CA VAL A 96 22.83 -6.78 -20.57
C VAL A 96 21.34 -6.88 -20.21
N LEU A 97 20.77 -8.07 -20.12
CA LEU A 97 19.37 -8.25 -19.74
C LEU A 97 19.33 -8.84 -18.33
N LEU A 98 18.89 -8.07 -17.33
CA LEU A 98 18.23 -8.51 -16.06
C LEU A 98 18.40 -7.52 -14.89
N VAL A 99 18.74 -6.25 -15.12
CA VAL A 99 18.67 -5.25 -14.03
C VAL A 99 17.24 -4.71 -13.94
N GLY A 100 16.55 -5.01 -12.83
CA GLY A 100 15.15 -4.65 -12.60
C GLY A 100 14.89 -3.14 -12.70
N ARG A 101 13.79 -2.77 -13.35
CA ARG A 101 13.25 -1.40 -13.37
C ARG A 101 12.15 -1.24 -12.34
N ASN A 102 12.05 -0.05 -11.74
CA ASN A 102 10.87 0.29 -10.96
C ASN A 102 9.72 0.62 -11.91
N ARG A 103 8.51 0.19 -11.57
CA ARG A 103 7.33 0.32 -12.43
C ARG A 103 6.15 0.90 -11.68
N ILE A 104 5.37 1.70 -12.39
CA ILE A 104 4.03 2.16 -12.01
C ILE A 104 3.09 1.61 -13.07
N THR A 105 2.10 0.84 -12.66
CA THR A 105 1.08 0.28 -13.53
C THR A 105 -0.29 0.75 -13.08
N LEU A 106 -1.00 1.44 -13.97
CA LEU A 106 -2.40 1.82 -13.81
C LEU A 106 -3.27 0.79 -14.52
N VAL A 107 -4.28 0.28 -13.81
CA VAL A 107 -5.24 -0.69 -14.35
C VAL A 107 -6.64 -0.18 -14.04
N PHE A 108 -7.44 0.08 -15.07
CA PHE A 108 -8.85 0.39 -14.93
C PHE A 108 -9.67 -0.90 -14.92
N PHE A 109 -10.73 -0.94 -14.12
CA PHE A 109 -11.54 -2.14 -13.89
C PHE A 109 -10.68 -3.37 -13.53
N ALA A 110 -9.84 -3.18 -12.53
CA ALA A 110 -8.79 -4.10 -12.13
C ALA A 110 -9.30 -5.22 -11.23
N GLU A 111 -8.85 -6.44 -11.48
CA GLU A 111 -8.94 -7.57 -10.56
C GLU A 111 -7.54 -7.95 -10.07
N GLU A 112 -7.44 -8.21 -8.76
CA GLU A 112 -6.22 -8.69 -8.12
C GLU A 112 -6.28 -10.21 -7.97
N ASP A 113 -5.24 -10.91 -8.41
CA ASP A 113 -5.10 -12.35 -8.22
C ASP A 113 -4.35 -12.70 -6.91
N SER A 114 -4.24 -14.00 -6.60
CA SER A 114 -3.51 -14.50 -5.43
C SER A 114 -1.98 -14.30 -5.52
N GLN A 115 -1.47 -13.97 -6.70
CA GLN A 115 -0.05 -13.76 -6.99
C GLN A 115 0.33 -12.27 -7.00
N PHE A 116 -0.57 -11.38 -6.55
CA PHE A 116 -0.33 -9.94 -6.48
C PHE A 116 -0.17 -9.29 -7.87
N ASN A 117 -0.81 -9.87 -8.88
CA ASN A 117 -0.93 -9.26 -10.21
C ASN A 117 -2.27 -8.56 -10.36
N LEU A 118 -2.27 -7.53 -11.20
CA LEU A 118 -3.47 -6.84 -11.61
C LEU A 118 -3.80 -7.21 -13.04
N THR A 119 -5.07 -7.54 -13.28
CA THR A 119 -5.61 -7.79 -14.62
C THR A 119 -6.76 -6.83 -14.88
N ALA A 120 -6.89 -6.35 -16.12
CA ALA A 120 -8.01 -5.50 -16.53
C ALA A 120 -9.15 -6.38 -17.03
N THR A 121 -10.33 -6.28 -16.42
CA THR A 121 -11.52 -6.99 -16.91
C THR A 121 -12.00 -6.45 -18.27
N LYS A 122 -11.69 -5.17 -18.57
CA LYS A 122 -12.00 -4.50 -19.84
C LYS A 122 -10.73 -4.17 -20.64
N GLY A 123 -9.76 -5.11 -20.66
CA GLY A 123 -8.44 -4.91 -21.26
C GLY A 123 -8.45 -4.54 -22.76
N ASP A 124 -9.47 -4.97 -23.50
CA ASP A 124 -9.64 -4.62 -24.92
C ASP A 124 -10.02 -3.14 -25.14
N THR A 125 -10.71 -2.53 -24.17
CA THR A 125 -11.14 -1.12 -24.22
C THR A 125 -10.14 -0.21 -23.52
N LEU A 126 -9.61 -0.64 -22.37
CA LEU A 126 -8.67 0.10 -21.55
C LEU A 126 -7.45 -0.78 -21.29
N PRO A 127 -6.39 -0.67 -22.12
CA PRO A 127 -5.18 -1.43 -21.89
C PRO A 127 -4.50 -0.99 -20.58
N LEU A 128 -3.78 -1.91 -19.94
CA LEU A 128 -2.98 -1.56 -18.77
C LEU A 128 -1.91 -0.53 -19.18
N ILE A 129 -1.67 0.44 -18.32
CA ILE A 129 -0.74 1.53 -18.61
C ILE A 129 0.45 1.41 -17.66
N THR A 130 1.63 1.10 -18.20
CA THR A 130 2.86 0.91 -17.40
C THR A 130 3.91 1.96 -17.73
N PHE A 131 4.52 2.48 -16.67
CA PHE A 131 5.60 3.46 -16.72
C PHE A 131 6.77 3.00 -15.89
N ASP A 132 7.96 3.04 -16.47
CA ASP A 132 9.20 2.82 -15.74
C ASP A 132 9.68 4.15 -15.12
N PHE A 133 10.32 4.11 -13.94
CA PHE A 133 10.94 5.29 -13.34
C PHE A 133 12.31 5.00 -12.71
N GLU A 134 13.18 6.00 -12.72
CA GLU A 134 14.62 5.87 -12.39
C GLU A 134 14.96 6.39 -11.00
N LYS A 135 14.43 7.55 -10.64
CA LYS A 135 14.93 8.27 -9.46
C LYS A 135 14.35 7.65 -8.20
N GLY A 136 15.25 7.17 -7.34
CA GLY A 136 14.97 7.03 -5.92
C GLY A 136 14.83 8.42 -5.30
N GLY A 137 14.16 8.52 -4.17
CA GLY A 137 13.90 9.78 -3.46
C GLY A 137 12.50 9.83 -2.85
N LEU A 138 12.29 10.86 -2.04
CA LEU A 138 11.00 11.13 -1.42
C LEU A 138 10.25 12.22 -2.21
N GLY A 139 8.93 12.11 -2.26
CA GLY A 139 8.04 13.13 -2.82
C GLY A 139 8.07 13.25 -4.34
N HIS A 140 8.38 12.16 -5.04
CA HIS A 140 8.21 12.11 -6.50
C HIS A 140 6.76 12.37 -6.87
N LYS A 141 6.55 13.07 -7.98
CA LYS A 141 5.22 13.33 -8.53
C LYS A 141 5.06 12.55 -9.82
N TYR A 142 3.97 11.82 -9.90
CA TYR A 142 3.54 11.13 -11.10
C TYR A 142 2.27 11.79 -11.64
N VAL A 143 2.26 12.02 -12.94
CA VAL A 143 1.09 12.44 -13.71
C VAL A 143 1.02 11.51 -14.91
N GLN A 144 -0.13 10.89 -15.10
CA GLN A 144 -0.41 10.06 -16.26
C GLN A 144 -0.23 10.87 -17.56
N PRO A 145 0.43 10.35 -18.60
CA PRO A 145 0.61 11.06 -19.86
C PRO A 145 -0.71 11.34 -20.57
N SER A 146 -0.75 12.48 -21.25
CA SER A 146 -1.85 12.88 -22.13
C SER A 146 -2.18 11.79 -23.15
N GLY A 147 -3.46 11.61 -23.44
CA GLY A 147 -3.98 10.64 -24.42
C GLY A 147 -4.07 9.21 -23.89
N THR A 148 -3.63 8.95 -22.65
CA THR A 148 -3.84 7.67 -21.98
C THR A 148 -4.96 7.73 -20.92
N GLY A 149 -5.61 8.89 -20.76
CA GLY A 149 -6.64 9.12 -19.76
C GLY A 149 -7.88 8.25 -19.97
N VAL A 150 -8.73 8.22 -18.95
CA VAL A 150 -10.01 7.51 -19.00
C VAL A 150 -11.16 8.49 -19.17
N ASP A 151 -12.07 8.19 -20.09
CA ASP A 151 -13.38 8.84 -20.13
C ASP A 151 -14.36 8.01 -19.28
N LEU A 152 -14.69 8.52 -18.10
CA LEU A 152 -15.60 7.84 -17.18
C LEU A 152 -17.05 7.83 -17.69
N SER A 153 -17.42 8.71 -18.62
CA SER A 153 -18.80 8.76 -19.14
C SER A 153 -19.16 7.56 -20.02
N LEU A 154 -18.16 6.78 -20.46
CA LEU A 154 -18.34 5.58 -21.28
C LEU A 154 -18.76 4.34 -20.48
N PHE A 155 -18.85 4.45 -19.14
CA PHE A 155 -19.14 3.32 -18.26
C PHE A 155 -20.37 3.58 -17.40
N GLU A 156 -21.02 2.51 -16.97
CA GLU A 156 -22.20 2.61 -16.12
C GLU A 156 -21.82 3.07 -14.70
N ASP A 157 -22.65 3.93 -14.11
CA ASP A 157 -22.46 4.44 -12.75
C ASP A 157 -22.32 3.30 -11.71
N SER A 158 -23.00 2.16 -11.93
CA SER A 158 -22.94 0.96 -11.08
C SER A 158 -21.55 0.31 -11.03
N GLU A 159 -20.79 0.41 -12.11
CA GLU A 159 -19.44 -0.16 -12.21
C GLU A 159 -18.37 0.79 -11.65
N LEU A 160 -18.60 2.10 -11.75
CA LEU A 160 -17.69 3.16 -11.31
C LEU A 160 -17.82 3.48 -9.83
N PHE A 161 -19.07 3.56 -9.34
CA PHE A 161 -19.42 3.98 -7.99
C PHE A 161 -19.88 2.79 -7.16
N LYS A 162 -18.97 1.84 -6.92
CA LYS A 162 -19.28 0.68 -6.09
C LYS A 162 -19.37 1.07 -4.61
N GLU A 163 -20.57 0.94 -4.06
CA GLU A 163 -20.84 1.07 -2.61
C GLU A 163 -20.72 -0.26 -1.87
N GLU A 164 -20.77 -1.40 -2.57
CA GLU A 164 -20.77 -2.73 -1.96
C GLU A 164 -19.38 -3.23 -1.54
N VAL A 165 -19.34 -3.78 -0.33
CA VAL A 165 -18.19 -4.48 0.25
C VAL A 165 -18.23 -5.93 -0.24
N GLY A 166 -17.44 -6.28 -1.27
CA GLY A 166 -17.28 -7.68 -1.68
C GLY A 166 -16.99 -7.96 -3.15
N THR A 167 -17.02 -6.96 -4.04
CA THR A 167 -16.66 -7.17 -5.45
C THR A 167 -15.14 -7.28 -5.63
N CYS A 168 -14.68 -8.27 -6.39
CA CYS A 168 -13.25 -8.47 -6.70
C CYS A 168 -12.69 -7.47 -7.71
N THR A 169 -13.56 -6.77 -8.45
CA THR A 169 -13.19 -5.79 -9.48
C THR A 169 -13.26 -4.36 -8.94
N TYR A 170 -12.16 -3.62 -9.04
CA TYR A 170 -12.03 -2.22 -8.61
C TYR A 170 -11.97 -1.27 -9.82
N PRO A 171 -12.66 -0.12 -9.80
CA PRO A 171 -12.67 0.83 -10.93
C PRO A 171 -11.27 1.28 -11.36
N LEU A 172 -10.36 1.42 -10.39
CA LEU A 172 -8.96 1.74 -10.62
C LEU A 172 -8.10 1.00 -9.61
N ALA A 173 -6.96 0.48 -10.06
CA ALA A 173 -5.89 0.03 -9.19
C ALA A 173 -4.55 0.55 -9.71
N VAL A 174 -3.70 0.95 -8.76
CA VAL A 174 -2.33 1.40 -9.02
C VAL A 174 -1.38 0.39 -8.40
N LYS A 175 -0.63 -0.32 -9.24
CA LYS A 175 0.49 -1.17 -8.80
C LYS A 175 1.78 -0.40 -8.94
N MET A 176 2.60 -0.42 -7.90
CA MET A 176 3.97 0.07 -7.92
C MET A 176 4.89 -1.10 -7.59
N GLU A 177 5.95 -1.26 -8.37
CA GLU A 177 6.93 -2.33 -8.19
C GLU A 177 8.33 -1.73 -8.09
N ALA A 178 9.08 -2.14 -7.09
CA ALA A 178 10.51 -1.84 -7.00
C ALA A 178 11.32 -2.89 -7.77
N ALA A 179 12.46 -2.46 -8.29
CA ALA A 179 13.50 -3.34 -8.79
C ALA A 179 13.96 -4.28 -7.65
N ALA A 180 14.09 -5.57 -7.94
CA ALA A 180 14.65 -6.49 -6.96
C ALA A 180 16.13 -6.10 -6.71
N PRO A 181 16.57 -6.07 -5.44
CA PRO A 181 17.95 -5.70 -5.11
C PRO A 181 18.98 -6.74 -5.59
N GLU A 182 18.57 -8.01 -5.73
CA GLU A 182 19.41 -9.14 -6.14
C GLU A 182 18.59 -10.17 -6.94
N GLU A 183 19.26 -10.94 -7.81
CA GLU A 183 18.64 -12.07 -8.51
C GLU A 183 18.12 -13.12 -7.51
N GLY A 184 16.85 -13.51 -7.63
CA GLY A 184 16.22 -14.54 -6.78
C GLY A 184 15.43 -14.03 -5.58
N LYS A 185 15.43 -12.71 -5.28
CA LYS A 185 14.51 -12.11 -4.29
C LYS A 185 13.19 -11.67 -4.93
N SER A 186 12.08 -11.86 -4.22
CA SER A 186 10.78 -11.35 -4.65
C SER A 186 10.80 -9.82 -4.72
N ARG A 187 10.30 -9.24 -5.80
CA ARG A 187 10.18 -7.78 -5.93
C ARG A 187 9.23 -7.23 -4.87
N ASN A 188 9.61 -6.12 -4.25
CA ASN A 188 8.69 -5.38 -3.41
C ASN A 188 7.66 -4.69 -4.28
N ALA A 189 6.39 -4.78 -3.91
CA ALA A 189 5.32 -4.16 -4.64
C ALA A 189 4.26 -3.59 -3.70
N GLN A 190 3.56 -2.57 -4.17
CA GLN A 190 2.39 -2.01 -3.52
C GLN A 190 1.24 -1.96 -4.51
N ILE A 191 0.06 -2.40 -4.11
CA ILE A 191 -1.19 -2.22 -4.85
C ILE A 191 -2.07 -1.25 -4.05
N THR A 192 -2.54 -0.19 -4.69
CA THR A 192 -3.55 0.72 -4.15
C THR A 192 -4.83 0.53 -4.95
N GLN A 193 -5.86 -0.04 -4.31
CA GLN A 193 -7.20 -0.23 -4.88
C GLN A 193 -8.06 1.00 -4.60
N VAL A 194 -8.75 1.46 -5.65
CA VAL A 194 -9.41 2.75 -5.68
C VAL A 194 -10.83 2.58 -6.21
N THR A 195 -11.75 3.33 -5.62
CA THR A 195 -13.10 3.52 -6.13
C THR A 195 -13.36 4.99 -6.42
N PHE A 196 -14.34 5.28 -7.25
CA PHE A 196 -14.78 6.64 -7.52
C PHE A 196 -15.94 7.01 -6.60
N VAL A 197 -16.02 8.28 -6.24
CA VAL A 197 -17.13 8.85 -5.47
C VAL A 197 -17.61 10.12 -6.14
N LYS A 198 -18.92 10.32 -6.20
CA LYS A 198 -19.52 11.53 -6.76
C LYS A 198 -19.87 12.47 -5.61
N GLU A 199 -19.17 13.58 -5.50
CA GLU A 199 -19.42 14.62 -4.49
C GLU A 199 -19.80 15.93 -5.18
N LYS A 200 -21.00 16.45 -4.92
CA LYS A 200 -21.50 17.72 -5.49
C LYS A 200 -21.40 17.81 -7.02
N GLY A 201 -21.54 16.67 -7.71
CA GLY A 201 -21.46 16.59 -9.17
C GLY A 201 -20.05 16.35 -9.72
N GLU A 202 -19.00 16.40 -8.88
CA GLU A 202 -17.62 16.11 -9.27
C GLU A 202 -17.23 14.67 -8.91
N VAL A 203 -16.46 14.02 -9.77
CA VAL A 203 -15.92 12.68 -9.51
C VAL A 203 -14.58 12.80 -8.77
N LYS A 204 -14.50 12.18 -7.58
CA LYS A 204 -13.29 12.11 -6.77
C LYS A 204 -12.85 10.66 -6.60
N ILE A 205 -11.58 10.50 -6.23
CA ILE A 205 -10.97 9.22 -5.90
C ILE A 205 -11.10 8.96 -4.39
N ARG A 206 -11.51 7.74 -4.04
CA ARG A 206 -11.44 7.20 -2.68
C ARG A 206 -10.60 5.93 -2.68
N VAL A 207 -9.53 5.91 -1.88
CA VAL A 207 -8.71 4.71 -1.69
C VAL A 207 -9.47 3.74 -0.80
N VAL A 208 -9.65 2.50 -1.29
CA VAL A 208 -10.36 1.43 -0.58
C VAL A 208 -9.38 0.61 0.25
N LYS A 209 -8.28 0.17 -0.38
CA LYS A 209 -7.27 -0.69 0.22
C LYS A 209 -5.89 -0.36 -0.30
N GLN A 210 -4.89 -0.54 0.54
CA GLN A 210 -3.49 -0.58 0.14
C GLN A 210 -2.90 -1.91 0.60
N LEU A 211 -2.23 -2.59 -0.31
CA LEU A 211 -1.64 -3.89 -0.08
C LEU A 211 -0.15 -3.79 -0.38
N LEU A 212 0.66 -4.49 0.40
CA LEU A 212 2.10 -4.63 0.21
C LEU A 212 2.47 -6.07 -0.05
N TRP A 213 3.42 -6.24 -0.94
CA TRP A 213 4.17 -7.47 -1.12
C TRP A 213 5.62 -7.19 -0.75
N VAL A 214 6.08 -7.75 0.36
CA VAL A 214 7.46 -7.56 0.86
C VAL A 214 7.99 -8.90 1.34
N ASN A 215 9.18 -9.29 0.88
CA ASN A 215 9.85 -10.55 1.26
C ASN A 215 8.96 -11.80 1.09
N GLY A 216 8.22 -11.88 -0.03
CA GLY A 216 7.35 -13.02 -0.34
C GLY A 216 6.10 -13.14 0.53
N ALA A 217 5.75 -12.09 1.27
CA ALA A 217 4.55 -12.03 2.10
C ALA A 217 3.67 -10.84 1.71
N ARG A 218 2.35 -11.10 1.72
CA ARG A 218 1.29 -10.12 1.49
C ARG A 218 0.84 -9.50 2.80
N TYR A 219 0.70 -8.18 2.82
CA TYR A 219 0.20 -7.40 3.94
C TYR A 219 -0.85 -6.41 3.48
N GLU A 220 -1.90 -6.20 4.27
CA GLU A 220 -2.88 -5.14 4.05
C GLU A 220 -2.59 -3.97 5.00
N LEU A 221 -2.45 -2.77 4.44
CA LEU A 221 -2.35 -1.53 5.21
C LEU A 221 -3.73 -1.20 5.76
N GLN A 222 -3.78 -1.05 7.08
CA GLN A 222 -4.95 -0.55 7.76
C GLN A 222 -4.62 0.75 8.47
N ASP A 223 -5.52 1.72 8.34
CA ASP A 223 -5.43 2.99 9.05
C ASP A 223 -5.52 2.76 10.56
N ILE A 224 -4.74 3.54 11.29
CA ILE A 224 -4.75 3.58 12.75
C ILE A 224 -5.50 4.85 13.14
N TYR A 225 -6.52 4.72 13.99
CA TYR A 225 -7.27 5.85 14.50
C TYR A 225 -6.68 6.32 15.83
N GLY A 226 -6.66 7.64 16.07
CA GLY A 226 -6.19 8.19 17.35
C GLY A 226 -4.72 8.63 17.38
N THR A 227 -4.04 8.67 16.24
CA THR A 227 -2.70 9.26 16.09
C THR A 227 -2.70 10.80 16.18
N ASP A 228 -3.87 11.42 15.98
CA ASP A 228 -3.97 12.87 15.74
C ASP A 228 -4.47 13.63 16.98
N GLN A 229 -5.13 12.95 17.91
CA GLN A 229 -5.78 13.53 19.09
C GLN A 229 -4.89 13.45 20.34
N GLY A 230 -3.77 14.16 20.34
CA GLY A 230 -2.81 14.15 21.46
C GLY A 230 -1.95 12.87 21.52
N LYS A 231 -0.70 13.00 21.98
CA LYS A 231 0.26 11.89 22.00
C LYS A 231 0.16 10.99 23.24
N GLU A 232 -0.61 11.40 24.24
CA GLU A 232 -0.63 10.80 25.58
C GLU A 232 -1.72 9.74 25.73
N CYS A 233 -1.40 8.65 26.42
CA CYS A 233 -2.31 7.57 26.78
C CYS A 233 -3.57 8.11 27.47
N VAL A 234 -4.76 7.76 26.97
CA VAL A 234 -6.04 8.25 27.56
C VAL A 234 -6.33 7.65 28.94
N VAL A 235 -5.58 6.62 29.34
CA VAL A 235 -5.77 5.91 30.61
C VAL A 235 -4.89 6.49 31.72
N CYS A 236 -3.58 6.64 31.49
CA CYS A 236 -2.66 7.17 32.50
C CYS A 236 -2.31 8.64 32.31
N LEU A 237 -2.59 9.23 31.14
CA LEU A 237 -2.23 10.62 30.78
C LEU A 237 -0.76 10.96 31.01
N SER A 238 0.13 9.96 31.04
CA SER A 238 1.55 10.13 31.38
C SER A 238 2.44 9.64 30.24
N GLU A 239 2.23 8.40 29.81
CA GLU A 239 3.03 7.77 28.78
C GLU A 239 2.46 8.02 27.38
N ALA A 240 3.33 7.99 26.37
CA ALA A 240 2.92 8.09 24.98
C ALA A 240 2.09 6.88 24.53
N ARG A 241 1.19 7.10 23.57
CA ARG A 241 0.43 6.01 22.95
C ARG A 241 1.34 5.20 22.04
N ASP A 242 1.38 3.90 22.29
CA ASP A 242 2.14 2.93 21.49
C ASP A 242 1.28 1.70 21.13
N THR A 243 0.09 1.55 21.71
CA THR A 243 -0.69 0.32 21.58
C THR A 243 -1.98 0.53 20.80
N ILE A 244 -2.19 -0.32 19.78
CA ILE A 244 -3.37 -0.36 18.93
C ILE A 244 -4.29 -1.50 19.39
N VAL A 245 -5.58 -1.19 19.52
CA VAL A 245 -6.63 -2.17 19.83
C VAL A 245 -7.25 -2.72 18.55
N LEU A 246 -7.30 -4.05 18.38
CA LEU A 246 -7.98 -4.71 17.25
C LEU A 246 -9.31 -5.33 17.70
N PRO A 247 -10.36 -5.31 16.85
CA PRO A 247 -10.38 -4.89 15.44
C PRO A 247 -10.73 -3.40 15.21
N CYS A 248 -10.96 -2.61 16.25
CA CYS A 248 -11.39 -1.22 16.10
C CYS A 248 -10.28 -0.24 15.67
N ARG A 249 -9.01 -0.67 15.72
CA ARG A 249 -7.81 0.06 15.28
C ARG A 249 -7.54 1.39 16.00
N HIS A 250 -8.04 1.56 17.21
CA HIS A 250 -7.75 2.75 18.03
C HIS A 250 -6.40 2.61 18.73
N MET A 251 -5.48 3.52 18.42
CA MET A 251 -4.29 3.79 19.21
C MET A 251 -4.65 4.81 20.29
N CYS A 252 -4.92 4.35 21.50
CA CYS A 252 -5.39 5.20 22.59
C CYS A 252 -4.64 5.03 23.91
N MET A 253 -3.77 4.03 24.04
CA MET A 253 -3.11 3.70 25.30
C MET A 253 -1.63 3.36 25.11
N CYS A 254 -0.87 3.45 26.21
CA CYS A 254 0.49 2.92 26.31
C CYS A 254 0.47 1.42 26.63
N SER A 255 1.60 0.75 26.42
CA SER A 255 1.74 -0.70 26.60
C SER A 255 1.57 -1.12 28.05
N GLY A 256 1.94 -0.26 29.00
CA GLY A 256 1.69 -0.45 30.43
C GLY A 256 0.19 -0.53 30.75
N CYS A 257 -0.58 0.45 30.29
CA CYS A 257 -2.04 0.46 30.48
C CYS A 257 -2.73 -0.67 29.70
N ALA A 258 -2.24 -1.02 28.51
CA ALA A 258 -2.76 -2.12 27.72
C ALA A 258 -2.63 -3.47 28.44
N LYS A 259 -1.49 -3.71 29.10
CA LYS A 259 -1.26 -4.92 29.90
C LYS A 259 -2.20 -4.99 31.11
N ALA A 260 -2.49 -3.85 31.74
CA ALA A 260 -3.42 -3.78 32.87
C ALA A 260 -4.89 -4.00 32.43
N LEU A 261 -5.27 -3.50 31.25
CA LEU A 261 -6.64 -3.59 30.70
C LEU A 261 -7.14 -5.04 30.58
N ARG A 262 -6.20 -5.98 30.34
CA ARG A 262 -6.44 -7.43 30.24
C ARG A 262 -7.18 -8.04 31.43
N PHE A 263 -6.97 -7.44 32.61
CA PHE A 263 -7.47 -8.00 33.87
C PHE A 263 -8.78 -7.35 34.33
N GLN A 264 -9.33 -6.40 33.57
CA GLN A 264 -10.53 -5.66 33.95
C GLN A 264 -11.66 -5.84 32.93
N LYS A 265 -11.56 -5.15 31.79
CA LYS A 265 -12.55 -5.15 30.70
C LYS A 265 -11.77 -5.09 29.40
N ASN A 266 -11.84 -6.16 28.63
CA ASN A 266 -11.20 -6.30 27.33
C ASN A 266 -11.95 -5.47 26.27
N GLU A 267 -12.05 -4.16 26.45
CA GLU A 267 -12.79 -3.24 25.58
C GLU A 267 -11.94 -2.01 25.24
N CYS A 268 -12.07 -1.48 24.03
CA CYS A 268 -11.40 -0.25 23.65
C CYS A 268 -11.92 0.95 24.48
N PRO A 269 -11.06 1.76 25.14
CA PRO A 269 -11.50 2.94 25.89
C PRO A 269 -12.22 4.00 25.07
N VAL A 270 -11.98 4.05 23.75
CA VAL A 270 -12.56 5.07 22.85
C VAL A 270 -13.91 4.64 22.32
N CYS A 271 -14.00 3.44 21.72
CA CYS A 271 -15.24 2.98 21.05
C CYS A 271 -15.98 1.87 21.79
N ARG A 272 -15.46 1.37 22.92
CA ARG A 272 -16.02 0.29 23.74
C ARG A 272 -16.19 -1.06 23.02
N GLN A 273 -15.62 -1.19 21.81
CA GLN A 273 -15.62 -2.45 21.08
C GLN A 273 -14.70 -3.47 21.80
N PRO A 274 -15.08 -4.75 21.90
CA PRO A 274 -14.25 -5.76 22.54
C PRO A 274 -12.90 -5.91 21.82
N ALA A 275 -11.84 -5.94 22.62
CA ALA A 275 -10.47 -6.10 22.17
C ALA A 275 -10.17 -7.59 21.96
N GLU A 276 -9.91 -7.98 20.72
CA GLU A 276 -9.49 -9.34 20.37
C GLU A 276 -7.96 -9.48 20.48
N ARG A 277 -7.23 -8.44 20.05
CA ARG A 277 -5.75 -8.40 20.04
C ARG A 277 -5.26 -6.99 20.38
N LEU A 278 -4.06 -6.92 20.96
CA LEU A 278 -3.36 -5.67 21.27
C LEU A 278 -1.98 -5.70 20.60
N VAL A 279 -1.64 -4.61 19.92
CA VAL A 279 -0.43 -4.50 19.11
C VAL A 279 0.39 -3.33 19.62
N GLU A 280 1.56 -3.58 20.19
CA GLU A 280 2.48 -2.55 20.69
C GLU A 280 3.46 -2.13 19.59
N LEU A 281 3.44 -0.88 19.17
CA LEU A 281 4.44 -0.32 18.27
C LEU A 281 5.77 -0.12 19.00
N GLU A 282 6.86 -0.63 18.43
CA GLU A 282 8.20 -0.35 18.97
C GLU A 282 8.58 1.11 18.61
N GLY A 283 8.72 1.93 19.64
CA GLY A 283 9.21 3.30 19.51
C GLY A 283 10.68 3.30 19.12
N ASN A 284 10.96 3.49 17.83
CA ASN A 284 12.15 4.28 17.49
C ASN A 284 11.85 5.69 18.00
N GLY A 285 12.62 6.13 19.01
CA GLY A 285 12.38 7.37 19.73
C GLY A 285 11.98 8.52 18.82
N TYR A 286 10.75 8.99 18.95
CA TYR A 286 10.44 10.37 18.62
C TYR A 286 11.10 11.23 19.70
N SER A 287 12.42 11.43 19.58
CA SER A 287 13.09 12.52 20.26
C SER A 287 12.46 13.82 19.76
N ASN A 288 11.93 14.59 20.71
CA ASN A 288 11.43 15.93 20.52
C ASN A 288 12.56 16.87 20.03
N GLU A 289 12.80 16.96 18.73
CA GLU A 289 13.49 18.10 18.13
C GLU A 289 12.85 18.34 16.76
N ASP A 290 11.86 19.24 16.73
CA ASP A 290 11.49 20.09 15.58
C ASP A 290 10.24 20.90 15.99
N LYS A 291 10.45 21.78 16.98
CA LYS A 291 9.62 22.96 17.22
C LYS A 291 10.58 24.15 17.35
N HIS A 292 10.34 25.19 16.53
CA HIS A 292 11.16 26.38 16.31
C HIS A 292 12.40 26.08 15.43
N ILE A 293 12.57 26.66 14.24
CA ILE A 293 12.37 28.04 13.77
C ILE A 293 11.92 28.02 12.29
#